data_AF-A0A6P5LMS3-F1
#
_entry.id   AF-A0A6P5LMS3-F1
#
_cell.length_a   1.000
_cell.length_b   1.000
_cell.length_c   1.000
_cell.angle_alpha   90.00
_cell.angle_beta   90.00
_cell.angle_gamma   90.00
#
_symmetry.space_group_name_H-M   'P 1'
#
loop_
_entity.id
_entity.type
_entity.pdbx_description
1 polymer ?
#
loop_
_entity_poly.entity_id
_entity_poly.type
_entity_poly.pdbx_seq_one_letter_code
_entity_poly.pdbx_strand_id
1 'polypeptide(L)'
;MKLSGFPLSLLCATLFLWLAHAGSLKRCQISMDVHQIEKSFQGIKNTIQTKDVFQNVTILSASETLFNITPSDVCCMTKNILGFYVDKVFRNHEESDPRIQRGLSTLANSFLRIRNALEQCKNQRNCDCREEATEKFQIIVGNYEQMEVKAAAIKALGELDILLSWIIRNYRPKAATK
;
A
#
# COMPACT_ATOMS: atom_id res chain seq x y z
N MET A 1 -2.18 -20.78 56.46
CA MET A 1 -3.20 -20.42 55.45
C MET A 1 -2.55 -20.48 54.07
N LYS A 2 -2.84 -21.50 53.26
CA LYS A 2 -2.39 -21.55 51.86
C LYS A 2 -3.38 -20.74 51.04
N LEU A 3 -3.06 -19.49 50.76
CA LEU A 3 -3.79 -18.70 49.77
C LEU A 3 -3.71 -19.45 48.44
N SER A 4 -4.85 -19.91 47.94
CA SER A 4 -4.97 -20.56 46.65
C SER A 4 -4.42 -19.62 45.57
N GLY A 5 -3.30 -19.97 44.94
CA GLY A 5 -2.70 -19.24 43.82
C GLY A 5 -3.33 -19.56 42.46
N PHE A 6 -4.25 -20.51 42.42
CA PHE A 6 -4.99 -20.94 41.22
C PHE A 6 -5.96 -19.89 40.61
N PRO A 7 -6.75 -19.11 41.37
CA PRO A 7 -7.66 -18.13 40.79
C PRO A 7 -6.92 -16.89 40.24
N LEU A 8 -5.76 -16.53 40.81
CA LEU A 8 -4.98 -15.37 40.38
C LEU A 8 -4.26 -15.62 39.04
N SER A 9 -3.78 -16.85 38.81
CA SER A 9 -3.10 -17.22 37.55
C SER A 9 -4.07 -17.30 36.38
N LEU A 10 -5.29 -17.81 36.59
CA LEU A 10 -6.37 -17.82 35.61
C LEU A 10 -6.81 -16.40 35.23
N LEU A 11 -6.96 -15.50 36.21
CA LEU A 11 -7.28 -14.09 35.95
C LEU A 11 -6.19 -13.41 35.12
N CYS A 12 -4.91 -13.61 35.46
CA CYS A 12 -3.80 -13.12 34.64
C CYS A 12 -3.84 -13.66 33.21
N ALA A 13 -4.02 -14.97 33.01
CA ALA A 13 -4.08 -15.58 31.69
C ALA A 13 -5.23 -15.01 30.84
N THR A 14 -6.42 -14.80 31.44
CA THR A 14 -7.54 -14.18 30.75
C THR A 14 -7.29 -12.71 30.39
N LEU A 15 -6.62 -11.95 31.27
CA LEU A 15 -6.24 -10.55 31.02
C LEU A 15 -5.22 -10.44 29.88
N PHE A 16 -4.21 -11.33 29.85
CA PHE A 16 -3.23 -11.39 28.76
C PHE A 16 -3.87 -11.78 27.42
N LEU A 17 -4.81 -12.72 27.42
CA LEU A 17 -5.56 -13.11 26.21
C LEU A 17 -6.44 -11.97 25.69
N TRP A 18 -7.06 -11.19 26.58
CA TRP A 18 -7.84 -9.99 26.24
C TRP A 18 -6.97 -8.85 25.71
N LEU A 19 -5.83 -8.58 26.34
CA LEU A 19 -4.87 -7.56 25.88
C LEU A 19 -4.27 -7.94 24.52
N ALA A 20 -3.97 -9.22 24.29
CA ALA A 20 -3.51 -9.73 23.00
C ALA A 20 -4.60 -9.63 21.91
N HIS A 21 -5.85 -9.96 22.22
CA HIS A 21 -6.98 -9.78 21.29
C HIS A 21 -7.24 -8.31 20.96
N ALA A 22 -7.23 -7.43 21.97
CA ALA A 22 -7.40 -5.99 21.79
C ALA A 22 -6.25 -5.37 20.96
N GLY A 23 -5.02 -5.89 21.10
CA GLY A 23 -3.88 -5.50 20.27
C GLY A 23 -3.98 -5.98 18.83
N SER A 24 -4.54 -7.17 18.60
CA SER A 24 -4.77 -7.71 17.25
C SER A 24 -5.90 -7.00 16.49
N LEU A 25 -6.87 -6.44 17.22
CA LEU A 25 -8.04 -5.73 16.67
C LEU A 25 -7.70 -4.35 16.06
N LYS A 26 -6.48 -3.84 16.22
CA LYS A 26 -6.08 -2.49 15.76
C LYS A 26 -5.54 -2.43 14.33
N ARG A 27 -5.48 -3.56 13.61
CA ARG A 27 -5.04 -3.53 12.21
C ARG A 27 -6.19 -3.10 11.32
N CYS A 28 -5.96 -2.07 10.52
CA CYS A 28 -6.88 -1.64 9.47
C CYS A 28 -7.13 -2.81 8.50
N GLN A 29 -8.29 -3.46 8.61
CA GLN A 29 -8.66 -4.58 7.75
C GLN A 29 -9.41 -4.02 6.55
N ILE A 30 -8.72 -3.93 5.41
CA ILE A 30 -9.31 -3.43 4.17
C ILE A 30 -9.57 -4.59 3.24
N SER A 31 -10.81 -4.68 2.76
CA SER A 31 -11.13 -5.54 1.64
C SER A 31 -10.62 -4.91 0.35
N MET A 32 -9.52 -5.42 -0.17
CA MET A 32 -8.92 -5.01 -1.44
C MET A 32 -9.16 -6.12 -2.47
N ASP A 33 -9.87 -5.81 -3.56
CA ASP A 33 -9.94 -6.72 -4.71
C ASP A 33 -8.66 -6.60 -5.54
N VAL A 34 -7.58 -7.17 -5.01
CA VAL A 34 -6.26 -7.12 -5.65
C VAL A 34 -6.29 -7.85 -6.99
N HIS A 35 -7.11 -8.89 -7.12
CA HIS A 35 -7.23 -9.65 -8.36
C HIS A 35 -7.79 -8.79 -9.50
N GLN A 36 -8.83 -8.00 -9.23
CA GLN A 36 -9.36 -7.04 -10.21
C GLN A 36 -8.29 -6.04 -10.65
N ILE A 37 -7.52 -5.52 -9.70
CA ILE A 37 -6.46 -4.53 -9.97
C ILE A 37 -5.34 -5.15 -10.81
N GLU A 38 -4.85 -6.33 -10.45
CA GLU A 38 -3.85 -7.09 -11.22
C GLU A 38 -4.36 -7.35 -12.64
N LYS A 39 -5.60 -7.84 -12.79
CA LYS A 39 -6.20 -8.12 -14.10
C LYS A 39 -6.29 -6.86 -14.96
N SER A 40 -6.74 -5.74 -14.39
CA SER A 40 -6.80 -4.46 -15.08
C SER A 40 -5.43 -3.96 -15.52
N PHE A 41 -4.41 -4.11 -14.66
CA PHE A 41 -3.05 -3.71 -15.01
C PHE A 41 -2.44 -4.61 -16.08
N GLN A 42 -2.56 -5.94 -15.96
CA GLN A 42 -2.06 -6.88 -16.98
C GLN A 42 -2.62 -6.59 -18.38
N GLY A 43 -3.88 -6.14 -18.47
CA GLY A 43 -4.51 -5.76 -19.74
C GLY A 43 -3.88 -4.55 -20.43
N ILE A 44 -3.13 -3.71 -19.71
CA ILE A 44 -2.50 -2.48 -20.25
C ILE A 44 -0.98 -2.42 -20.05
N LYS A 45 -0.41 -3.36 -19.29
CA LYS A 45 0.99 -3.36 -18.82
C LYS A 45 1.98 -3.13 -19.95
N ASN A 46 1.96 -3.99 -20.97
CA ASN A 46 2.92 -3.93 -22.06
C ASN A 46 2.85 -2.59 -22.79
N THR A 47 1.63 -2.11 -23.08
CA THR A 47 1.42 -0.82 -23.75
C THR A 47 1.99 0.34 -22.93
N ILE A 48 1.73 0.39 -21.63
CA ILE A 48 2.26 1.44 -20.75
C ILE A 48 3.79 1.35 -20.64
N GLN A 49 4.34 0.16 -20.38
CA GLN A 49 5.78 -0.02 -20.20
C GLN A 49 6.58 0.28 -21.49
N THR A 50 6.03 0.00 -22.68
CA THR A 50 6.69 0.39 -23.94
C THR A 50 6.75 1.89 -24.18
N LYS A 51 5.92 2.68 -23.47
CA LYS A 51 5.93 4.15 -23.53
C LYS A 51 6.91 4.77 -22.50
N ASP A 52 7.51 3.98 -21.61
CA ASP A 52 8.50 4.47 -20.65
C ASP A 52 9.83 4.80 -21.36
N VAL A 53 10.22 6.08 -21.31
CA VAL A 53 11.46 6.59 -21.90
C VAL A 53 12.61 6.69 -20.90
N PHE A 54 12.36 6.43 -19.60
CA PHE A 54 13.33 6.57 -18.51
C PHE A 54 13.69 5.21 -17.88
N GLN A 55 14.52 4.44 -18.58
CA GLN A 55 14.93 3.10 -18.13
C GLN A 55 15.90 3.10 -16.94
N ASN A 56 16.66 4.19 -16.74
CA ASN A 56 17.72 4.27 -15.72
C ASN A 56 17.23 4.73 -14.34
N VAL A 57 15.95 5.12 -14.23
CA VAL A 57 15.33 5.55 -12.98
C VAL A 57 14.36 4.45 -12.55
N THR A 58 14.13 4.26 -11.26
CA THR A 58 13.03 3.44 -10.74
C THR A 58 12.35 4.23 -9.63
N ILE A 59 11.10 4.65 -9.86
CA ILE A 59 10.37 5.52 -8.91
C ILE A 59 10.09 4.76 -7.62
N LEU A 60 9.56 3.55 -7.75
CA LEU A 60 9.25 2.63 -6.67
C LEU A 60 10.41 1.67 -6.39
N SER A 61 11.62 2.20 -6.25
CA SER A 61 12.84 1.43 -5.96
C SER A 61 12.59 0.47 -4.79
N ALA A 62 12.58 -0.83 -5.08
CA ALA A 62 12.21 -1.85 -4.09
C ALA A 62 13.16 -1.79 -2.89
N SER A 63 14.47 -1.71 -3.11
CA SER A 63 15.49 -1.71 -2.06
C SER A 63 15.53 -0.43 -1.21
N GLU A 64 15.22 0.73 -1.79
CA GLU A 64 15.38 2.02 -1.11
C GLU A 64 14.09 2.52 -0.47
N THR A 65 12.94 2.24 -1.11
CA THR A 65 11.65 2.84 -0.71
C THR A 65 10.69 1.82 -0.11
N LEU A 66 10.50 0.67 -0.77
CA LEU A 66 9.47 -0.30 -0.37
C LEU A 66 10.00 -1.43 0.53
N PHE A 67 11.32 -1.60 0.63
CA PHE A 67 11.96 -2.59 1.48
C PHE A 67 12.05 -2.12 2.93
N ASN A 68 12.01 -3.10 3.85
CA ASN A 68 12.07 -2.86 5.29
C ASN A 68 11.04 -1.86 5.85
N ILE A 69 9.91 -1.65 5.17
CA ILE A 69 8.77 -0.97 5.79
C ILE A 69 8.26 -1.84 6.94
N THR A 70 8.23 -1.26 8.13
CA THR A 70 7.77 -2.00 9.31
C THR A 70 6.27 -2.30 9.21
N PRO A 71 5.77 -3.36 9.88
CA PRO A 71 4.35 -3.68 9.87
C PRO A 71 3.43 -2.54 10.36
N SER A 72 3.91 -1.69 11.28
CA SER A 72 3.14 -0.54 11.77
C SER A 72 3.00 0.59 10.74
N ASP A 73 3.96 0.71 9.82
CA ASP A 73 3.94 1.78 8.81
C ASP A 73 3.29 1.35 7.49
N VAL A 74 3.07 0.05 7.28
CA VAL A 74 2.45 -0.51 6.05
C VAL A 74 1.14 0.23 5.70
N CYS A 75 0.26 0.43 6.68
CA CYS A 75 -1.02 1.11 6.45
C CYS A 75 -0.81 2.51 5.88
N CYS A 76 0.03 3.30 6.56
CA CYS A 76 0.26 4.69 6.23
C CYS A 76 1.01 4.83 4.89
N MET A 77 1.98 3.95 4.63
CA MET A 77 2.75 3.93 3.39
C MET A 77 1.87 3.57 2.19
N THR A 78 0.98 2.58 2.36
CA THR A 78 -0.02 2.23 1.34
C THR A 78 -0.91 3.43 1.04
N LYS A 79 -1.40 4.11 2.08
CA LYS A 79 -2.28 5.27 1.95
C LYS A 79 -1.60 6.40 1.18
N ASN A 80 -0.36 6.72 1.52
CA ASN A 80 0.42 7.78 0.88
C ASN A 80 0.72 7.46 -0.59
N ILE A 81 1.16 6.23 -0.90
CA ILE A 81 1.41 5.83 -2.28
C ILE A 81 0.12 5.86 -3.11
N LEU A 82 -0.98 5.30 -2.61
CA LEU A 82 -2.26 5.32 -3.35
C LEU A 82 -2.76 6.76 -3.55
N GLY A 83 -2.59 7.64 -2.56
CA GLY A 83 -2.86 9.07 -2.68
C GLY A 83 -2.03 9.72 -3.79
N PHE A 84 -0.72 9.50 -3.76
CA PHE A 84 0.19 9.98 -4.80
C PHE A 84 -0.22 9.52 -6.20
N TYR A 85 -0.60 8.25 -6.37
CA TYR A 85 -1.07 7.75 -7.66
C TYR A 85 -2.36 8.43 -8.13
N VAL A 86 -3.34 8.61 -7.24
CA VAL A 86 -4.62 9.25 -7.56
C VAL A 86 -4.43 10.74 -7.87
N ASP A 87 -3.67 11.45 -7.05
CA ASP A 87 -3.60 12.91 -7.08
C ASP A 87 -2.56 13.44 -8.08
N LYS A 88 -1.55 12.63 -8.43
CA LYS A 88 -0.47 12.99 -9.36
C LYS A 88 -0.43 12.08 -10.58
N VAL A 89 -0.23 10.78 -10.41
CA VAL A 89 0.07 9.87 -11.53
C VAL A 89 -1.10 9.77 -12.51
N PHE A 90 -2.29 9.34 -12.06
CA PHE A 90 -3.46 9.20 -12.92
C PHE A 90 -3.95 10.55 -13.46
N ARG A 91 -3.80 11.63 -12.68
CA ARG A 91 -4.20 12.98 -13.09
C ARG A 91 -3.35 13.55 -14.21
N ASN A 92 -2.05 13.23 -14.23
CA ASN A 92 -1.09 13.77 -15.19
C ASN A 92 -0.88 12.88 -16.42
N HIS A 93 -1.59 11.75 -16.51
CA HIS A 93 -1.53 10.87 -17.67
C HIS A 93 -2.73 11.08 -18.58
N GLU A 94 -2.46 11.40 -19.84
CA GLU A 94 -3.45 11.47 -20.91
C GLU A 94 -3.30 10.25 -21.82
N GLU A 95 -4.36 9.47 -22.01
CA GLU A 95 -4.37 8.33 -22.92
C GLU A 95 -5.44 8.51 -24.00
N SER A 96 -5.02 8.34 -25.25
CA SER A 96 -5.89 8.48 -26.41
C SER A 96 -6.55 7.16 -26.84
N ASP A 97 -5.94 6.00 -26.55
CA ASP A 97 -6.60 4.71 -26.80
C ASP A 97 -7.71 4.47 -25.75
N PRO A 98 -9.00 4.43 -26.15
CA PRO A 98 -10.11 4.27 -25.20
C PRO A 98 -10.06 2.97 -24.38
N ARG A 99 -9.41 1.91 -24.90
CA ARG A 99 -9.25 0.64 -24.20
C ARG A 99 -8.25 0.77 -23.06
N ILE A 100 -7.13 1.46 -23.30
CA ILE A 100 -6.12 1.71 -22.28
C ILE A 100 -6.68 2.68 -21.24
N GLN A 101 -7.35 3.76 -21.67
CA GLN A 101 -8.02 4.72 -20.79
C GLN A 101 -9.04 4.05 -19.87
N ARG A 102 -9.79 3.05 -20.36
CA ARG A 102 -10.72 2.26 -19.52
C ARG A 102 -9.97 1.44 -18.46
N GLY A 103 -8.85 0.82 -18.81
CA GLY A 103 -7.99 0.12 -17.86
C GLY A 103 -7.48 1.04 -16.76
N LEU A 104 -6.95 2.20 -17.14
CA LEU A 104 -6.47 3.23 -16.22
C LEU A 104 -7.57 3.78 -15.31
N SER A 105 -8.76 4.03 -15.85
CA SER A 105 -9.93 4.47 -15.07
C SER A 105 -10.32 3.42 -14.02
N THR A 106 -10.25 2.14 -14.37
CA THR A 106 -10.57 1.03 -13.44
C THR A 106 -9.55 0.98 -12.30
N LEU A 107 -8.27 1.16 -12.61
CA LEU A 107 -7.19 1.22 -11.63
C LEU A 107 -7.35 2.45 -10.71
N ALA A 108 -7.55 3.64 -11.28
CA ALA A 108 -7.72 4.88 -10.52
C ALA A 108 -8.89 4.81 -9.53
N ASN A 109 -10.04 4.29 -9.97
CA ASN A 109 -11.20 4.10 -9.09
C ASN A 109 -10.95 3.08 -7.97
N SER A 110 -10.22 2.00 -8.28
CA SER A 110 -9.85 1.01 -7.27
C SER A 110 -8.91 1.62 -6.23
N PHE A 111 -7.90 2.36 -6.66
CA PHE A 111 -6.93 3.04 -5.79
C PHE A 111 -7.61 4.10 -4.91
N LEU A 112 -8.51 4.89 -5.50
CA LEU A 112 -9.31 5.88 -4.77
C LEU A 112 -10.15 5.22 -3.67
N ARG A 113 -10.84 4.12 -3.98
CA ARG A 113 -11.66 3.38 -3.01
C ARG A 113 -10.82 2.86 -1.84
N ILE A 114 -9.65 2.28 -2.14
CA ILE A 114 -8.75 1.75 -1.11
C ILE A 114 -8.17 2.89 -0.26
N ARG A 115 -7.71 3.98 -0.88
CA ARG A 115 -7.22 5.18 -0.18
C ARG A 115 -8.27 5.70 0.79
N ASN A 116 -9.52 5.84 0.36
CA ASN A 116 -10.59 6.33 1.21
C ASN A 116 -10.86 5.40 2.40
N ALA A 117 -10.76 4.08 2.22
CA ALA A 117 -10.85 3.12 3.32
C ALA A 117 -9.68 3.26 4.31
N LEU A 118 -8.45 3.48 3.82
CA LEU A 118 -7.27 3.74 4.66
C LEU A 118 -7.37 5.06 5.43
N GLU A 119 -7.93 6.11 4.83
CA GLU A 119 -8.16 7.39 5.54
C GLU A 119 -9.14 7.23 6.71
N GLN A 120 -10.18 6.42 6.55
CA GLN A 120 -11.10 6.10 7.65
C GLN A 120 -10.37 5.40 8.81
N CYS A 121 -9.39 4.54 8.52
CA CYS A 121 -8.54 3.92 9.54
C CYS A 121 -7.58 4.92 10.22
N LYS A 122 -7.06 5.92 9.49
CA LYS A 122 -6.24 6.98 10.09
C LYS A 122 -7.03 7.77 11.12
N ASN A 123 -8.27 8.12 10.83
CA ASN A 123 -9.15 8.82 11.77
C ASN A 123 -9.38 8.03 13.08
N GLN A 124 -9.14 6.71 13.06
CA GLN A 124 -9.19 5.83 14.22
C GLN A 124 -7.81 5.62 14.91
N ARG A 125 -6.78 6.40 14.54
CA ARG A 125 -5.37 6.30 15.01
C ARG A 125 -4.71 4.94 14.76
N ASN A 126 -5.13 4.24 13.71
CA ASN A 126 -4.62 2.92 13.34
C ASN A 126 -3.68 2.96 12.10
N CYS A 127 -3.27 4.15 11.65
CA CYS A 127 -2.58 4.34 10.36
C CYS A 127 -1.64 5.57 10.33
N ASP A 128 -0.95 5.86 11.42
CA ASP A 128 0.02 6.97 11.48
C ASP A 128 1.36 6.59 10.86
N CYS A 129 2.05 7.55 10.24
CA CYS A 129 3.40 7.36 9.70
C CYS A 129 4.46 7.78 10.70
N ARG A 130 5.45 6.92 10.91
CA ARG A 130 6.70 7.31 11.55
C ARG A 130 7.62 8.01 10.55
N GLU A 131 8.67 8.63 11.07
CA GLU A 131 9.63 9.43 10.30
C GLU A 131 10.25 8.63 9.15
N GLU A 132 10.77 7.43 9.42
CA GLU A 132 11.38 6.56 8.40
C GLU A 132 10.45 6.28 7.21
N ALA A 133 9.17 5.99 7.47
CA ALA A 133 8.20 5.75 6.40
C ALA A 133 7.86 7.02 5.62
N THR A 134 7.89 8.17 6.30
CA THR A 134 7.69 9.49 5.69
C THR A 134 8.86 9.82 4.77
N GLU A 135 10.10 9.63 5.22
CA GLU A 135 11.32 9.85 4.41
C GLU A 135 11.35 8.95 3.17
N LYS A 136 11.06 7.66 3.33
CA LYS A 136 10.96 6.72 2.20
C LYS A 136 9.88 7.12 1.20
N PHE A 137 8.75 7.64 1.67
CA PHE A 137 7.74 8.19 0.78
C PHE A 137 8.21 9.45 0.05
N GLN A 138 8.97 10.34 0.72
CA GLN A 138 9.54 11.51 0.06
C GLN A 138 10.57 11.16 -1.02
N ILE A 139 11.31 10.06 -0.86
CA ILE A 139 12.19 9.56 -1.93
C ILE A 139 11.37 9.19 -3.18
N ILE A 140 10.22 8.51 -3.02
CA ILE A 140 9.32 8.19 -4.14
C ILE A 140 8.87 9.46 -4.86
N VAL A 141 8.43 10.47 -4.09
CA VAL A 141 8.00 11.76 -4.64
C VAL A 141 9.15 12.47 -5.37
N GLY A 142 10.33 12.51 -4.75
CA GLY A 142 11.53 13.13 -5.33
C GLY A 142 11.96 12.46 -6.63
N ASN A 143 11.95 11.12 -6.70
CA ASN A 143 12.25 10.38 -7.91
C ASN A 143 11.28 10.72 -9.05
N TYR A 144 9.99 10.90 -8.75
CA TYR A 144 8.99 11.32 -9.73
C TYR A 144 9.23 12.76 -10.20
N GLU A 145 9.53 13.69 -9.29
CA GLU A 145 9.68 15.12 -9.58
C GLU A 145 10.97 15.47 -10.35
N GLN A 146 11.93 14.55 -10.43
CA GLN A 146 13.14 14.69 -11.26
C GLN A 146 12.89 14.53 -12.77
N MET A 147 11.69 14.08 -13.17
CA MET A 147 11.33 13.84 -14.57
C MET A 147 10.27 14.82 -15.06
N GLU A 148 10.11 14.91 -16.38
CA GLU A 148 8.96 15.60 -16.97
C GLU A 148 7.66 14.92 -16.54
N VAL A 149 6.65 15.71 -16.18
CA VAL A 149 5.45 15.26 -15.47
C VAL A 149 4.67 14.16 -16.21
N LYS A 150 4.52 14.26 -17.54
CA LYS A 150 3.81 13.23 -18.33
C LYS A 150 4.63 11.95 -18.43
N ALA A 151 5.94 12.06 -18.66
CA ALA A 151 6.83 10.90 -18.69
C ALA A 151 6.92 10.20 -17.31
N ALA A 152 6.98 10.98 -16.24
CA ALA A 152 6.98 10.48 -14.86
C ALA A 152 5.69 9.71 -14.55
N ALA A 153 4.54 10.20 -15.03
CA ALA A 153 3.26 9.52 -14.89
C ALA A 153 3.26 8.16 -15.61
N ILE A 154 3.72 8.12 -16.87
CA ILE A 154 3.84 6.86 -17.63
C ILE A 154 4.76 5.87 -16.91
N LYS A 155 5.90 6.35 -16.41
CA LYS A 155 6.84 5.52 -15.66
C LYS A 155 6.23 4.94 -14.39
N ALA A 156 5.59 5.75 -13.56
CA ALA A 156 4.92 5.29 -12.35
C ALA A 156 3.83 4.26 -12.69
N LEU A 157 3.02 4.49 -13.73
CA LEU A 157 2.04 3.51 -14.20
C LEU A 157 2.71 2.19 -14.65
N GLY A 158 3.88 2.27 -15.28
CA GLY A 158 4.67 1.10 -15.69
C GLY A 158 5.21 0.28 -14.53
N GLU A 159 5.40 0.88 -13.35
CA GLU A 159 5.92 0.25 -12.13
C GLU A 159 4.82 -0.27 -11.19
N LEU A 160 3.56 -0.34 -11.66
CA LEU A 160 2.45 -0.84 -10.86
C LEU A 160 2.62 -2.31 -10.43
N ASP A 161 3.35 -3.15 -11.17
CA ASP A 161 3.66 -4.51 -10.73
C ASP A 161 4.51 -4.52 -9.45
N ILE A 162 5.45 -3.58 -9.31
CA ILE A 162 6.24 -3.41 -8.09
C ILE A 162 5.32 -3.05 -6.91
N LEU A 163 4.44 -2.06 -7.10
CA LEU A 163 3.48 -1.65 -6.07
C LEU A 163 2.54 -2.79 -5.66
N LEU A 164 1.95 -3.48 -6.63
CA LEU A 164 0.99 -4.56 -6.37
C LEU A 164 1.68 -5.72 -5.65
N SER A 165 2.90 -6.09 -6.07
CA SER A 165 3.69 -7.11 -5.39
C SER A 165 3.95 -6.74 -3.92
N TRP A 166 4.26 -5.47 -3.65
CA TRP A 166 4.46 -4.97 -2.29
C TRP A 166 3.18 -4.98 -1.45
N ILE A 167 2.05 -4.51 -1.99
CA ILE A 167 0.75 -4.55 -1.31
C ILE A 167 0.37 -5.99 -0.98
N ILE A 168 0.47 -6.89 -1.95
CA ILE A 168 0.15 -8.32 -1.78
C ILE A 168 0.97 -8.94 -0.65
N ARG A 169 2.27 -8.66 -0.61
CA ARG A 169 3.18 -9.18 0.43
C ARG A 169 2.78 -8.72 1.83
N ASN A 170 2.27 -7.50 1.96
CA ASN A 170 1.98 -6.88 3.25
C ASN A 170 0.55 -7.10 3.76
N TYR A 171 -0.42 -7.33 2.86
CA TYR A 171 -1.83 -7.55 3.22
C TYR A 171 -2.31 -9.01 3.07
N ARG A 172 -1.53 -9.91 2.45
CA ARG A 172 -1.86 -11.35 2.52
C ARG A 172 -1.65 -11.85 3.96
N PRO A 173 -2.58 -12.66 4.50
CA PRO A 173 -2.33 -13.37 5.75
C PRO A 173 -1.07 -14.21 5.59
N LYS A 174 -0.06 -14.01 6.45
CA LYS A 174 1.04 -14.97 6.54
C LYS A 174 0.42 -16.28 7.02
N ALA A 175 0.57 -17.34 6.24
CA ALA A 175 0.13 -18.67 6.66
C ALA A 175 0.71 -18.93 8.05
N ALA A 176 -0.14 -19.30 9.01
CA ALA A 176 0.32 -19.74 10.31
C ALA A 176 1.22 -20.96 10.06
N THR A 177 2.52 -20.80 10.25
CA THR A 177 3.42 -21.93 10.46
C THR A 177 2.87 -22.69 11.65
N LYS A 178 2.26 -23.85 11.36
CA LYS A 178 1.89 -24.86 12.35
C LYS A 178 3.14 -25.35 13.07
#